data_AF-A0A936J588-F1
#
_entry.id   AF-A0A936J588-F1
#
_cell.length_a   1.000
_cell.length_b   1.000
_cell.length_c   1.000
_cell.angle_alpha   90.00
_cell.angle_beta   90.00
_cell.angle_gamma   90.00
#
_symmetry.space_group_name_H-M   'P 1'
#
loop_
_entity.id
_entity.type
_entity.pdbx_description
1 polymer ?
#
loop_
_entity_poly.entity_id
_entity_poly.type
_entity_poly.pdbx_seq_one_letter_code
_entity_poly.pdbx_strand_id
1 'polypeptide(L)'
;MSQTASTITNANEPTLLGPFLGHVTTNSIKIWLHLERPQTVIYVTLHKGQQDAPEVASATLELRREKLFTDCVTIGNLQPDTTYFYKLWTNPAHSLPLPLEGLTEKELHFRTLSEDPDEQVDFVVMSCHNPTVSKADGFDGHAVWADLPQIIGRESNQKVRFALLVGDQVYADDWQDLVLNEENEEARLRHYLSAYRRFWSNIHYRRVMCSLPSVMIWDDHDITDGWGSEEKSFEGETSIFKKNWQRLFDAAFKAFSVMQASRNPPPLTENTKEGLDFCFMVGKFGFVFMDLRTNRNLRLRRLLTEDQAFRIRKWVEDKRLKMQTLFVVSPVVFSHGSPVIEDLTLKAWPFVMWIVDVIARWGKWGQGLQTKFGNSLGDIRDDIRDSWGSEENAAQTDELLNFLFELQNDKDHPLRVVILSGDIHTSGYANIYSSDPDHASGSSIPHITSSSVSYAPFNWLLEAVYRHASKSVALGARGVYSSQISHHFCSRSVAVLSLRPQANDDYQLKVKYYLEGYPEPQILLFDLRTASHRENVAWVAQDKLFAKEYSPTANIDIEALLIERAKEASIKLNWQESIVDLMKLLGLDSSLGVRKRLAQEWGYEGTLNGSKEMNIWLHQQMIKRIRESGGKVPNDI
;
A
#
# COMPACT_ATOMS: atom_id res chain seq x y z
N MET A 1 -7.71 33.02 8.85
CA MET A 1 -9.15 33.30 8.72
C MET A 1 -9.86 31.96 8.73
N SER A 2 -10.72 31.78 9.72
CA SER A 2 -11.53 30.59 9.98
C SER A 2 -12.38 30.21 8.76
N GLN A 3 -12.12 29.05 8.16
CA GLN A 3 -13.14 28.33 7.43
C GLN A 3 -13.69 27.27 8.38
N THR A 4 -14.92 27.51 8.80
CA THR A 4 -15.79 26.60 9.51
C THR A 4 -15.80 25.23 8.83
N ALA A 5 -15.46 24.19 9.59
CA ALA A 5 -15.77 22.80 9.27
C ALA A 5 -17.30 22.63 9.25
N SER A 6 -17.94 23.05 8.17
CA SER A 6 -19.29 22.62 7.84
C SER A 6 -19.19 21.15 7.46
N THR A 7 -20.00 20.31 8.10
CA THR A 7 -20.37 18.95 7.66
C THR A 7 -20.37 18.83 6.14
N ILE A 8 -19.26 18.31 5.58
CA ILE A 8 -19.18 17.91 4.18
C ILE A 8 -19.84 16.53 4.11
N THR A 9 -21.17 16.50 4.13
CA THR A 9 -21.88 15.48 3.36
C THR A 9 -22.26 16.19 2.07
N ASN A 10 -21.44 16.08 1.03
CA ASN A 10 -21.90 16.49 -0.29
C ASN A 10 -23.17 15.70 -0.59
N ALA A 11 -24.24 16.35 -1.06
CA ALA A 11 -25.49 15.69 -1.44
C ALA A 11 -25.31 14.62 -2.56
N ASN A 12 -24.10 14.49 -3.12
CA ASN A 12 -23.70 13.56 -4.17
C ASN A 12 -22.85 12.39 -3.68
N GLU A 13 -22.46 12.31 -2.40
CA GLU A 13 -21.70 11.17 -1.88
C GLU A 13 -22.61 9.97 -1.62
N PRO A 14 -22.19 8.74 -1.96
CA PRO A 14 -23.00 7.57 -1.78
C PRO A 14 -23.31 7.34 -0.29
N THR A 15 -24.57 7.05 0.00
CA THR A 15 -25.02 6.69 1.36
C THR A 15 -24.70 5.24 1.70
N LEU A 16 -24.46 4.43 0.66
CA LEU A 16 -24.13 3.02 0.72
C LEU A 16 -22.61 2.80 0.63
N LEU A 17 -22.03 2.16 1.64
CA LEU A 17 -20.71 1.55 1.53
C LEU A 17 -20.88 0.03 1.47
N GLY A 18 -20.29 -0.60 0.45
CA GLY A 18 -20.48 -2.02 0.18
C GLY A 18 -21.51 -2.34 -0.91
N PRO A 19 -22.02 -3.58 -0.94
CA PRO A 19 -21.63 -4.70 -0.05
C PRO A 19 -20.15 -5.05 -0.15
N PHE A 20 -19.52 -5.38 0.97
CA PHE A 20 -18.13 -5.85 1.00
C PHE A 20 -18.05 -7.28 1.54
N LEU A 21 -17.18 -8.07 0.95
CA LEU A 21 -16.97 -9.46 1.32
C LEU A 21 -15.83 -9.58 2.34
N GLY A 22 -16.07 -10.39 3.37
CA GLY A 22 -15.11 -10.71 4.42
C GLY A 22 -14.50 -12.09 4.27
N HIS A 23 -14.12 -12.69 5.39
CA HIS A 23 -13.55 -14.04 5.45
C HIS A 23 -14.42 -15.07 4.71
N VAL A 24 -13.79 -15.74 3.74
CA VAL A 24 -14.37 -16.84 2.96
C VAL A 24 -13.73 -18.15 3.40
N THR A 25 -14.52 -19.22 3.46
CA THR A 25 -14.03 -20.58 3.74
C THR A 25 -14.45 -21.52 2.61
N THR A 26 -14.25 -22.82 2.80
CA THR A 26 -14.78 -23.84 1.89
C THR A 26 -16.31 -23.91 1.90
N ASN A 27 -16.97 -23.43 2.97
CA ASN A 27 -18.41 -23.58 3.14
C ASN A 27 -19.14 -22.35 3.69
N SER A 28 -18.46 -21.20 3.77
CA SER A 28 -19.06 -19.99 4.29
C SER A 28 -18.46 -18.71 3.71
N ILE A 29 -19.22 -17.63 3.81
CA ILE A 29 -18.80 -16.27 3.46
C ILE A 29 -19.31 -15.28 4.52
N LYS A 30 -18.53 -14.22 4.75
CA LYS A 30 -19.01 -13.02 5.45
C LYS A 30 -19.42 -11.93 4.44
N ILE A 31 -20.61 -11.37 4.61
CA ILE A 31 -21.11 -10.24 3.82
C ILE A 31 -21.40 -9.08 4.77
N TRP A 32 -20.81 -7.93 4.47
CA TRP A 32 -20.86 -6.72 5.27
C TRP A 32 -21.50 -5.58 4.49
N LEU A 33 -22.23 -4.72 5.19
CA LEU A 33 -22.89 -3.56 4.60
C LEU A 33 -22.93 -2.40 5.60
N HIS A 34 -22.71 -1.19 5.09
CA HIS A 34 -23.04 0.06 5.79
C HIS A 34 -24.03 0.86 4.94
N LEU A 35 -25.13 1.31 5.55
CA LEU A 35 -26.10 2.20 4.92
C LEU A 35 -26.73 3.12 5.97
N GLU A 36 -26.41 4.40 5.92
CA GLU A 36 -26.93 5.38 6.88
C GLU A 36 -28.39 5.76 6.55
N ARG A 37 -29.33 4.95 7.03
CA ARG A 37 -30.78 5.19 6.97
C ARG A 37 -31.46 4.74 8.27
N PRO A 38 -32.64 5.30 8.63
CA PRO A 38 -33.37 4.87 9.81
C PRO A 38 -33.61 3.35 9.78
N GLN A 39 -33.18 2.68 10.86
CA GLN A 39 -33.24 1.23 11.14
C GLN A 39 -33.72 0.36 9.97
N THR A 40 -32.77 -0.10 9.17
CA THR A 40 -33.05 -0.86 7.95
C THR A 40 -32.61 -2.31 8.13
N VAL A 41 -33.56 -3.22 7.94
CA VAL A 41 -33.28 -4.65 7.76
C VAL A 41 -33.04 -4.89 6.28
N ILE A 42 -31.86 -5.44 5.95
CA ILE A 42 -31.52 -5.82 4.58
C ILE A 42 -31.47 -7.34 4.48
N TYR A 43 -32.13 -7.89 3.47
CA TYR A 43 -32.14 -9.32 3.22
C TYR A 43 -31.12 -9.65 2.14
N VAL A 44 -30.36 -10.71 2.33
CA VAL A 44 -29.33 -11.19 1.42
C VAL A 44 -29.74 -12.57 0.92
N THR A 45 -29.75 -12.78 -0.39
CA THR A 45 -30.00 -14.10 -1.00
C THR A 45 -28.80 -14.55 -1.81
N LEU A 46 -28.47 -15.85 -1.74
CA LEU A 46 -27.42 -16.48 -2.53
C LEU A 46 -28.01 -17.35 -3.64
N HIS A 47 -27.36 -17.31 -4.80
CA HIS A 47 -27.77 -17.99 -6.03
C HIS A 47 -26.55 -18.72 -6.60
N LYS A 48 -26.64 -20.04 -6.79
CA LYS A 48 -25.49 -20.87 -7.19
C LYS A 48 -25.22 -20.75 -8.69
N GLY A 49 -23.96 -20.49 -9.06
CA GLY A 49 -23.44 -20.58 -10.43
C GLY A 49 -23.82 -19.42 -11.37
N GLN A 50 -25.05 -18.91 -11.29
CA GLN A 50 -25.51 -17.78 -12.09
C GLN A 50 -26.52 -16.93 -11.30
N GLN A 51 -26.63 -15.65 -11.69
CA GLN A 51 -27.42 -14.63 -10.99
C GLN A 51 -28.92 -14.93 -10.87
N ASP A 52 -29.50 -15.60 -11.88
CA ASP A 52 -30.93 -15.92 -11.92
C ASP A 52 -31.25 -17.37 -11.49
N ALA A 53 -30.26 -18.09 -10.94
CA ALA A 53 -30.50 -19.38 -10.34
C ALA A 53 -31.46 -19.26 -9.13
N PRO A 54 -32.14 -20.34 -8.73
CA PRO A 54 -32.93 -20.34 -7.50
C PRO A 54 -32.11 -19.94 -6.27
N GLU A 55 -32.77 -19.31 -5.30
CA GLU A 55 -32.19 -19.03 -3.99
C GLU A 55 -31.77 -20.35 -3.32
N VAL A 56 -30.53 -20.42 -2.83
CA VAL A 56 -29.98 -21.59 -2.13
C VAL A 56 -29.65 -21.32 -0.67
N ALA A 57 -29.52 -20.05 -0.29
CA ALA A 57 -29.37 -19.60 1.09
C ALA A 57 -29.82 -18.14 1.20
N SER A 58 -30.24 -17.73 2.39
CA SER A 58 -30.54 -16.35 2.70
C SER A 58 -30.14 -15.98 4.12
N ALA A 59 -29.97 -14.68 4.33
CA ALA A 59 -29.57 -14.11 5.60
C ALA A 59 -30.06 -12.67 5.74
N THR A 60 -29.91 -12.11 6.93
CA THR A 60 -30.37 -10.76 7.25
C THR A 60 -29.25 -9.93 7.86
N LEU A 61 -29.18 -8.67 7.47
CA LEU A 61 -28.32 -7.63 8.04
C LEU A 61 -29.19 -6.61 8.77
N GLU A 62 -28.84 -6.30 10.02
CA GLU A 62 -29.57 -5.34 10.84
C GLU A 62 -28.73 -4.09 11.10
N LEU A 63 -28.98 -3.04 10.33
CA LEU A 63 -28.18 -1.81 10.36
C LEU A 63 -28.65 -0.92 11.51
N ARG A 64 -27.82 -0.82 12.55
CA ARG A 64 -28.15 -0.13 13.81
C ARG A 64 -27.23 1.05 14.07
N ARG A 65 -27.75 2.14 14.64
CA ARG A 65 -26.99 3.37 14.92
C ARG A 65 -25.81 3.14 15.86
N GLU A 66 -25.96 2.25 16.84
CA GLU A 66 -24.92 1.93 17.83
C GLU A 66 -23.72 1.16 17.21
N LYS A 67 -23.93 0.60 16.01
CA LYS A 67 -22.90 0.00 15.15
C LYS A 67 -22.66 0.86 13.91
N LEU A 68 -22.82 2.17 13.98
CA LEU A 68 -22.57 3.08 12.85
C LEU A 68 -23.35 2.66 11.58
N PHE A 69 -24.60 2.23 11.72
CA PHE A 69 -25.46 1.77 10.63
C PHE A 69 -24.84 0.65 9.77
N THR A 70 -24.09 -0.22 10.43
CA THR A 70 -23.31 -1.30 9.82
C THR A 70 -23.68 -2.63 10.44
N ASP A 71 -23.65 -3.69 9.62
CA ASP A 71 -23.71 -5.06 10.11
C ASP A 71 -22.94 -6.02 9.19
N CYS A 72 -22.62 -7.21 9.72
CA CYS A 72 -21.94 -8.26 8.99
C CYS A 72 -22.60 -9.61 9.30
N VAL A 73 -22.97 -10.35 8.27
CA VAL A 73 -23.59 -11.67 8.40
C VAL A 73 -22.68 -12.75 7.86
N THR A 74 -22.67 -13.92 8.52
CA THR A 74 -21.97 -15.12 8.03
C THR A 74 -23.01 -16.08 7.46
N ILE A 75 -22.87 -16.43 6.18
CA ILE A 75 -23.74 -17.40 5.51
C ILE A 75 -22.94 -18.70 5.34
N GLY A 76 -23.39 -19.78 5.99
CA GLY A 76 -22.73 -21.09 5.99
C GLY A 76 -23.43 -22.13 5.10
N ASN A 77 -23.01 -23.39 5.25
CA ASN A 77 -23.53 -24.56 4.49
C ASN A 77 -23.40 -24.42 2.97
N LEU A 78 -22.39 -23.69 2.51
CA LEU A 78 -22.06 -23.54 1.09
C LEU A 78 -21.23 -24.72 0.60
N GLN A 79 -21.24 -24.93 -0.71
CA GLN A 79 -20.40 -25.94 -1.34
C GLN A 79 -18.98 -25.39 -1.58
N PRO A 80 -17.94 -26.21 -1.42
CA PRO A 80 -16.58 -25.85 -1.79
C PRO A 80 -16.43 -25.53 -3.27
N ASP A 81 -15.40 -24.75 -3.59
CA ASP A 81 -15.00 -24.32 -4.94
C ASP A 81 -16.17 -23.88 -5.85
N THR A 82 -17.18 -23.22 -5.27
CA THR A 82 -18.44 -22.91 -5.94
C THR A 82 -18.60 -21.40 -6.06
N THR A 83 -18.97 -20.94 -7.26
CA THR A 83 -19.32 -19.53 -7.49
C THR A 83 -20.76 -19.28 -7.06
N TYR A 84 -20.96 -18.23 -6.27
CA TYR A 84 -22.26 -17.75 -5.82
C TYR A 84 -22.44 -16.30 -6.25
N PHE A 85 -23.61 -15.98 -6.77
CA PHE A 85 -24.10 -14.63 -6.94
C PHE A 85 -24.97 -14.27 -5.75
N TYR A 86 -25.00 -12.99 -5.36
CA TYR A 86 -25.84 -12.56 -4.25
C TYR A 86 -26.64 -11.30 -4.58
N LYS A 87 -27.85 -11.22 -4.01
CA LYS A 87 -28.76 -10.08 -4.18
C LYS A 87 -29.14 -9.51 -2.82
N LEU A 88 -29.40 -8.21 -2.80
CA LEU A 88 -29.77 -7.46 -1.60
C LEU A 88 -31.18 -6.91 -1.76
N TRP A 89 -32.01 -7.06 -0.74
CA TRP A 89 -33.42 -6.69 -0.76
C TRP A 89 -33.78 -5.80 0.43
N THR A 90 -34.73 -4.90 0.22
CA THR A 90 -35.28 -4.03 1.27
C THR A 90 -36.52 -4.62 1.93
N ASN A 91 -37.01 -5.77 1.45
CA ASN A 91 -38.21 -6.42 1.94
C ASN A 91 -38.06 -7.95 2.04
N PRO A 92 -38.77 -8.61 2.98
CA PRO A 92 -38.66 -10.06 3.18
C PRO A 92 -39.21 -10.90 2.04
N ALA A 93 -40.00 -10.31 1.13
CA ALA A 93 -40.54 -11.01 -0.04
C ALA A 93 -39.55 -11.06 -1.22
N HIS A 94 -38.34 -10.52 -1.07
CA HIS A 94 -37.28 -10.50 -2.09
C HIS A 94 -37.78 -9.94 -3.44
N SER A 95 -38.55 -8.84 -3.40
CA SER A 95 -39.17 -8.24 -4.58
C SER A 95 -38.78 -6.78 -4.80
N LEU A 96 -38.20 -6.12 -3.79
CA LEU A 96 -37.70 -4.76 -3.86
C LEU A 96 -36.17 -4.77 -3.68
N PRO A 97 -35.39 -4.73 -4.78
CA PRO A 97 -33.94 -4.76 -4.69
C PRO A 97 -33.41 -3.48 -4.00
N LEU A 98 -32.32 -3.61 -3.27
CA LEU A 98 -31.60 -2.48 -2.68
C LEU A 98 -30.90 -1.68 -3.80
N PRO A 99 -31.10 -0.35 -3.90
CA PRO A 99 -30.32 0.47 -4.83
C PRO A 99 -28.83 0.40 -4.51
N LEU A 100 -28.01 -0.04 -5.46
CA LEU A 100 -26.59 -0.31 -5.24
C LEU A 100 -25.65 0.88 -5.53
N GLU A 101 -26.21 2.06 -5.80
CA GLU A 101 -25.47 3.32 -5.98
C GLU A 101 -24.23 3.19 -6.90
N GLY A 102 -24.42 2.65 -8.10
CA GLY A 102 -23.40 2.52 -9.15
C GLY A 102 -22.89 1.10 -9.41
N LEU A 103 -23.02 0.18 -8.44
CA LEU A 103 -22.78 -1.24 -8.67
C LEU A 103 -23.97 -1.87 -9.40
N THR A 104 -23.71 -3.00 -10.05
CA THR A 104 -24.67 -3.84 -10.76
C THR A 104 -24.73 -5.21 -10.10
N GLU A 105 -25.89 -5.87 -10.14
CA GLU A 105 -26.04 -7.21 -9.54
C GLU A 105 -25.08 -8.26 -10.13
N LYS A 106 -24.59 -8.07 -11.36
CA LYS A 106 -23.59 -8.96 -11.98
C LYS A 106 -22.24 -8.90 -11.28
N GLU A 107 -21.91 -7.77 -10.66
CA GLU A 107 -20.66 -7.57 -9.92
C GLU A 107 -20.72 -8.23 -8.53
N LEU A 108 -21.90 -8.55 -8.02
CA LEU A 108 -22.10 -9.18 -6.70
C LEU A 108 -21.98 -10.70 -6.82
N HIS A 109 -20.75 -11.19 -6.72
CA HIS A 109 -20.47 -12.64 -6.70
C HIS A 109 -19.23 -12.95 -5.86
N PHE A 110 -19.04 -14.23 -5.51
CA PHE A 110 -17.80 -14.71 -4.89
C PHE A 110 -17.63 -16.19 -5.20
N ARG A 111 -16.45 -16.74 -4.90
CA ARG A 111 -16.19 -18.17 -4.99
C ARG A 111 -15.64 -18.69 -3.68
N THR A 112 -16.26 -19.74 -3.14
CA THR A 112 -15.77 -20.42 -1.92
C THR A 112 -14.40 -21.07 -2.17
N LEU A 113 -13.67 -21.32 -1.09
CA LEU A 113 -12.39 -22.01 -1.16
C LEU A 113 -12.58 -23.48 -1.54
N SER A 114 -11.53 -24.09 -2.09
CA SER A 114 -11.52 -25.52 -2.37
C SER A 114 -11.30 -26.35 -1.11
N GLU A 115 -11.88 -27.55 -1.09
CA GLU A 115 -11.60 -28.56 -0.07
C GLU A 115 -10.37 -29.42 -0.42
N ASP A 116 -9.87 -29.33 -1.66
CA ASP A 116 -8.66 -30.02 -2.09
C ASP A 116 -7.43 -29.39 -1.39
N PRO A 117 -6.75 -30.12 -0.49
CA PRO A 117 -5.61 -29.59 0.24
C PRO A 117 -4.37 -29.37 -0.65
N ASP A 118 -4.37 -29.95 -1.87
CA ASP A 118 -3.30 -29.85 -2.84
C ASP A 118 -3.60 -28.78 -3.91
N GLU A 119 -4.73 -28.09 -3.84
CA GLU A 119 -5.05 -27.04 -4.81
C GLU A 119 -4.14 -25.81 -4.65
N GLN A 120 -3.76 -25.23 -5.79
CA GLN A 120 -3.06 -23.95 -5.82
C GLN A 120 -3.87 -22.85 -5.13
N VAL A 121 -3.25 -22.15 -4.18
CA VAL A 121 -3.85 -21.02 -3.47
C VAL A 121 -3.27 -19.72 -4.01
N ASP A 122 -4.14 -18.88 -4.59
CA ASP A 122 -3.79 -17.53 -5.03
C ASP A 122 -4.54 -16.48 -4.21
N PHE A 123 -3.84 -15.41 -3.87
CA PHE A 123 -4.40 -14.28 -3.14
C PHE A 123 -3.70 -12.97 -3.48
N VAL A 124 -4.40 -11.87 -3.21
CA VAL A 124 -3.89 -10.51 -3.38
C VAL A 124 -3.32 -10.00 -2.06
N VAL A 125 -2.24 -9.20 -2.09
CA VAL A 125 -1.70 -8.49 -0.93
C VAL A 125 -1.60 -7.00 -1.26
N MET A 126 -2.15 -6.14 -0.40
CA MET A 126 -2.18 -4.69 -0.58
C MET A 126 -2.12 -3.96 0.78
N SER A 127 -1.56 -2.77 0.81
CA SER A 127 -1.65 -1.81 1.93
C SER A 127 -1.56 -0.38 1.40
N CYS A 128 -1.72 0.61 2.28
CA CYS A 128 -1.50 2.04 2.00
C CYS A 128 -2.41 2.60 0.90
N HIS A 129 -3.71 2.45 1.10
CA HIS A 129 -4.75 2.99 0.23
C HIS A 129 -4.95 4.50 0.49
N ASN A 130 -4.02 5.33 0.00
CA ASN A 130 -4.15 6.80 0.04
C ASN A 130 -4.43 7.45 -1.33
N PRO A 131 -5.61 7.26 -1.94
CA PRO A 131 -5.95 7.82 -3.24
C PRO A 131 -5.93 9.35 -3.28
N THR A 132 -5.72 10.03 -2.15
CA THR A 132 -5.84 11.49 -2.06
C THR A 132 -4.53 12.23 -2.38
N VAL A 133 -3.40 11.51 -2.29
CA VAL A 133 -2.07 11.98 -2.74
C VAL A 133 -2.02 12.17 -4.26
N SER A 134 -2.97 11.60 -5.02
CA SER A 134 -3.19 11.81 -6.47
C SER A 134 -3.19 13.27 -6.94
N LYS A 135 -3.74 14.16 -6.11
CA LYS A 135 -3.81 15.60 -6.44
C LYS A 135 -2.43 16.27 -6.41
N ALA A 136 -1.47 15.69 -5.68
CA ALA A 136 -0.12 16.19 -5.56
C ALA A 136 0.82 15.63 -6.63
N ASP A 137 0.61 14.40 -7.09
CA ASP A 137 1.45 13.72 -8.09
C ASP A 137 0.89 13.76 -9.54
N GLY A 138 -0.39 14.12 -9.72
CA GLY A 138 -1.02 14.31 -11.03
C GLY A 138 -1.66 13.05 -11.64
N PHE A 139 -1.75 11.94 -10.91
CA PHE A 139 -2.27 10.66 -11.41
C PHE A 139 -3.47 10.15 -10.59
N ASP A 140 -4.42 9.42 -11.19
CA ASP A 140 -5.61 8.90 -10.48
C ASP A 140 -5.23 7.87 -9.39
N GLY A 141 -5.46 8.21 -8.12
CA GLY A 141 -5.12 7.37 -6.96
C GLY A 141 -5.97 6.10 -6.83
N HIS A 142 -7.02 5.93 -7.64
CA HIS A 142 -7.82 4.70 -7.72
C HIS A 142 -7.51 3.85 -8.96
N ALA A 143 -6.52 4.20 -9.78
CA ALA A 143 -6.19 3.49 -11.00
C ALA A 143 -5.91 2.00 -10.76
N VAL A 144 -5.14 1.66 -9.72
CA VAL A 144 -4.85 0.26 -9.35
C VAL A 144 -6.14 -0.50 -9.02
N TRP A 145 -7.09 0.12 -8.33
CA TRP A 145 -8.41 -0.47 -8.06
C TRP A 145 -9.25 -0.65 -9.34
N ALA A 146 -9.13 0.27 -10.29
CA ALA A 146 -9.81 0.18 -11.58
C ALA A 146 -9.28 -0.98 -12.43
N ASP A 147 -7.98 -1.26 -12.35
CA ASP A 147 -7.30 -2.33 -13.09
C ASP A 147 -7.44 -3.70 -12.41
N LEU A 148 -7.67 -3.74 -11.10
CA LEU A 148 -7.67 -4.96 -10.32
C LEU A 148 -8.67 -6.04 -10.80
N PRO A 149 -9.91 -5.72 -11.24
CA PRO A 149 -10.79 -6.71 -11.86
C PRO A 149 -10.19 -7.37 -13.11
N GLN A 150 -9.45 -6.61 -13.92
CA GLN A 150 -8.76 -7.13 -15.10
C GLN A 150 -7.55 -7.98 -14.70
N ILE A 151 -6.79 -7.53 -13.70
CA ILE A 151 -5.66 -8.29 -13.13
C ILE A 151 -6.15 -9.64 -12.63
N ILE A 152 -7.16 -9.68 -11.76
CA ILE A 152 -7.72 -10.92 -11.20
C ILE A 152 -8.35 -11.80 -12.29
N GLY A 153 -8.96 -11.19 -13.31
CA GLY A 153 -9.56 -11.89 -14.44
C GLY A 153 -8.56 -12.54 -15.41
N ARG A 154 -7.25 -12.24 -15.32
CA ARG A 154 -6.22 -12.89 -16.16
C ARG A 154 -6.22 -14.39 -15.92
N GLU A 155 -5.99 -15.18 -16.99
CA GLU A 155 -5.91 -16.65 -16.92
C GLU A 155 -4.95 -17.13 -15.82
N SER A 156 -3.79 -16.47 -15.73
CA SER A 156 -2.77 -16.77 -14.70
C SER A 156 -3.14 -16.41 -13.25
N ASN A 157 -4.31 -15.82 -13.02
CA ASN A 157 -4.84 -15.38 -11.72
C ASN A 157 -6.26 -15.92 -11.43
N GLN A 158 -6.81 -16.83 -12.25
CA GLN A 158 -8.18 -17.34 -12.09
C GLN A 158 -8.43 -18.06 -10.75
N LYS A 159 -7.37 -18.42 -10.02
CA LYS A 159 -7.44 -19.06 -8.70
C LYS A 159 -7.43 -18.06 -7.54
N VAL A 160 -7.37 -16.75 -7.79
CA VAL A 160 -7.47 -15.75 -6.72
C VAL A 160 -8.83 -15.88 -6.03
N ARG A 161 -8.83 -16.04 -4.71
CA ARG A 161 -10.06 -16.20 -3.91
C ARG A 161 -10.24 -15.15 -2.82
N PHE A 162 -9.17 -14.52 -2.38
CA PHE A 162 -9.22 -13.52 -1.32
C PHE A 162 -8.07 -12.52 -1.43
N ALA A 163 -8.18 -11.42 -0.69
CA ALA A 163 -7.16 -10.41 -0.49
C ALA A 163 -6.77 -10.29 1.00
N LEU A 164 -5.49 -10.02 1.23
CA LEU A 164 -4.92 -9.64 2.51
C LEU A 164 -4.62 -8.15 2.46
N LEU A 165 -5.32 -7.36 3.28
CA LEU A 165 -5.08 -5.92 3.39
C LEU A 165 -4.31 -5.63 4.67
N VAL A 166 -3.06 -5.17 4.52
CA VAL A 166 -2.02 -5.24 5.56
C VAL A 166 -1.72 -3.86 6.14
N GLY A 167 -2.76 -3.16 6.63
CA GLY A 167 -2.62 -1.80 7.16
C GLY A 167 -3.03 -0.70 6.18
N ASP A 168 -3.40 0.46 6.71
CA ASP A 168 -3.69 1.71 5.99
C ASP A 168 -4.76 1.58 4.91
N GLN A 169 -5.92 1.04 5.28
CA GLN A 169 -7.08 1.00 4.37
C GLN A 169 -7.87 2.31 4.36
N VAL A 170 -7.57 3.19 5.32
CA VAL A 170 -7.98 4.59 5.39
C VAL A 170 -6.82 5.41 5.96
N TYR A 171 -6.82 6.72 5.68
CA TYR A 171 -5.91 7.68 6.30
C TYR A 171 -6.72 8.68 7.12
N ALA A 172 -6.77 8.47 8.43
CA ALA A 172 -7.58 9.25 9.38
C ALA A 172 -6.90 10.53 9.88
N ASP A 173 -5.67 10.79 9.45
CA ASP A 173 -4.79 11.87 9.92
C ASP A 173 -5.43 13.24 9.76
N ASP A 174 -6.11 13.48 8.63
CA ASP A 174 -6.82 14.73 8.33
C ASP A 174 -7.92 15.06 9.35
N TRP A 175 -8.36 14.08 10.16
CA TRP A 175 -9.38 14.24 11.21
C TRP A 175 -8.81 14.26 12.63
N GLN A 176 -7.50 14.05 12.82
CA GLN A 176 -6.86 13.94 14.13
C GLN A 176 -7.24 15.13 15.04
N ASP A 177 -7.02 16.36 14.57
CA ASP A 177 -7.30 17.56 15.36
C ASP A 177 -8.79 17.73 15.70
N LEU A 178 -9.69 17.34 14.79
CA LEU A 178 -11.13 17.38 15.05
C LEU A 178 -11.51 16.39 16.14
N VAL A 179 -10.98 15.17 16.08
CA VAL A 179 -11.24 14.11 17.06
C VAL A 179 -10.65 14.46 18.43
N LEU A 180 -9.42 15.00 18.47
CA LEU A 180 -8.73 15.38 19.71
C LEU A 180 -9.46 16.48 20.47
N ASN A 181 -10.11 17.40 19.76
CA ASN A 181 -10.81 18.54 20.34
C ASN A 181 -12.32 18.31 20.54
N GLU A 182 -12.84 17.13 20.19
CA GLU A 182 -14.26 16.79 20.29
C GLU A 182 -14.55 15.95 21.54
N GLU A 183 -15.36 16.48 22.44
CA GLU A 183 -15.75 15.84 23.70
C GLU A 183 -16.85 14.80 23.50
N ASN A 184 -17.71 14.96 22.50
CA ASN A 184 -18.81 14.05 22.22
C ASN A 184 -18.33 12.80 21.44
N GLU A 185 -18.58 11.61 22.01
CA GLU A 185 -18.16 10.34 21.42
C GLU A 185 -18.76 10.07 20.04
N GLU A 186 -20.06 10.35 19.86
CA GLU A 186 -20.73 10.13 18.58
C GLU A 186 -20.18 11.07 17.49
N ALA A 187 -19.83 12.31 17.84
CA ALA A 187 -19.16 13.24 16.92
C ALA A 187 -17.76 12.76 16.53
N ARG A 188 -16.95 12.26 17.48
CA ARG A 188 -15.65 11.62 17.18
C ARG A 188 -15.79 10.46 16.21
N LEU A 189 -16.76 9.56 16.45
CA LEU A 189 -17.01 8.42 15.56
C LEU A 189 -17.45 8.86 14.15
N ARG A 190 -18.24 9.94 14.04
CA ARG A 190 -18.62 10.49 12.73
C ARG A 190 -17.43 11.05 11.95
N HIS A 191 -16.41 11.58 12.62
CA HIS A 191 -15.17 11.99 11.95
C HIS A 191 -14.42 10.80 11.34
N TYR A 192 -14.22 9.72 12.10
CA TYR A 192 -13.64 8.49 11.54
C TYR A 192 -14.50 7.91 10.41
N LEU A 193 -15.83 7.89 10.56
CA LEU A 193 -16.73 7.44 9.48
C LEU A 193 -16.56 8.29 8.21
N SER A 194 -16.25 9.58 8.34
CA SER A 194 -15.96 10.45 7.20
C SER A 194 -14.67 10.03 6.48
N ALA A 195 -13.66 9.53 7.19
CA ALA A 195 -12.49 8.91 6.57
C ALA A 195 -12.90 7.70 5.72
N TYR A 196 -13.64 6.75 6.30
CA TYR A 196 -14.15 5.60 5.55
C TYR A 196 -14.96 6.00 4.31
N ARG A 197 -15.84 7.00 4.42
CA ARG A 197 -16.59 7.52 3.26
C ARG A 197 -15.68 8.08 2.18
N ARG A 198 -14.67 8.86 2.55
CA ARG A 198 -13.70 9.42 1.59
C ARG A 198 -13.03 8.32 0.77
N PHE A 199 -12.61 7.23 1.42
CA PHE A 199 -11.79 6.20 0.78
C PHE A 199 -12.60 5.09 0.11
N TRP A 200 -13.78 4.74 0.64
CA TRP A 200 -14.54 3.56 0.22
C TRP A 200 -15.75 3.86 -0.66
N SER A 201 -16.12 5.14 -0.82
CA SER A 201 -17.21 5.55 -1.72
C SER A 201 -16.88 5.36 -3.20
N ASN A 202 -15.59 5.28 -3.55
CA ASN A 202 -15.16 5.15 -4.94
C ASN A 202 -15.67 3.84 -5.56
N ILE A 203 -16.24 3.94 -6.77
CA ILE A 203 -16.86 2.79 -7.44
C ILE A 203 -15.85 1.69 -7.81
N HIS A 204 -14.60 2.03 -8.13
CA HIS A 204 -13.56 1.04 -8.46
C HIS A 204 -13.20 0.21 -7.23
N TYR A 205 -13.03 0.86 -6.07
CA TYR A 205 -12.85 0.17 -4.79
C TYR A 205 -14.05 -0.77 -4.52
N ARG A 206 -15.28 -0.24 -4.64
CA ARG A 206 -16.49 -1.02 -4.35
C ARG A 206 -16.68 -2.24 -5.25
N ARG A 207 -16.35 -2.13 -6.55
CA ARG A 207 -16.42 -3.24 -7.52
C ARG A 207 -15.51 -4.40 -7.16
N VAL A 208 -14.31 -4.11 -6.65
CA VAL A 208 -13.40 -5.16 -6.19
C VAL A 208 -13.94 -5.76 -4.90
N MET A 209 -14.26 -4.92 -3.92
CA MET A 209 -14.59 -5.40 -2.57
C MET A 209 -15.94 -6.13 -2.48
N CYS A 210 -16.84 -5.92 -3.44
CA CYS A 210 -18.08 -6.69 -3.56
C CYS A 210 -17.90 -8.07 -4.21
N SER A 211 -16.75 -8.34 -4.81
CA SER A 211 -16.47 -9.59 -5.54
C SER A 211 -15.26 -10.38 -5.05
N LEU A 212 -14.34 -9.72 -4.33
CA LEU A 212 -13.15 -10.31 -3.74
C LEU A 212 -13.25 -10.29 -2.21
N PRO A 213 -13.45 -11.46 -1.57
CA PRO A 213 -13.30 -11.63 -0.13
C PRO A 213 -12.00 -11.01 0.40
N SER A 214 -12.06 -10.32 1.53
CA SER A 214 -10.89 -9.66 2.10
C SER A 214 -10.85 -9.76 3.61
N VAL A 215 -9.64 -9.86 4.15
CA VAL A 215 -9.35 -9.76 5.59
C VAL A 215 -8.31 -8.66 5.80
N MET A 216 -8.40 -7.96 6.93
CA MET A 216 -7.68 -6.70 7.14
C MET A 216 -7.09 -6.62 8.54
N ILE A 217 -5.94 -5.99 8.67
CA ILE A 217 -5.44 -5.49 9.96
C ILE A 217 -5.15 -4.01 9.82
N TRP A 218 -5.34 -3.24 10.90
CA TRP A 218 -5.04 -1.81 10.89
C TRP A 218 -3.55 -1.54 11.00
N ASP A 219 -3.17 -0.35 10.52
CA ASP A 219 -1.93 0.32 10.88
C ASP A 219 -2.19 1.64 11.61
N ASP A 220 -1.16 2.47 11.75
CA ASP A 220 -1.23 3.75 12.43
C ASP A 220 -2.18 4.73 11.73
N HIS A 221 -2.18 4.86 10.39
CA HIS A 221 -3.08 5.80 9.70
C HIS A 221 -4.57 5.44 9.83
N ASP A 222 -4.93 4.21 10.23
CA ASP A 222 -6.30 3.87 10.64
C ASP A 222 -6.72 4.57 11.96
N ILE A 223 -5.74 5.03 12.74
CA ILE A 223 -5.87 5.78 14.00
C ILE A 223 -5.40 7.23 13.79
N THR A 224 -4.09 7.42 13.67
CA THR A 224 -3.39 8.65 13.33
C THR A 224 -1.92 8.30 13.07
N ASP A 225 -1.30 8.99 12.12
CA ASP A 225 0.14 8.95 11.80
C ASP A 225 1.01 8.86 13.08
N GLY A 226 1.89 7.85 13.13
CA GLY A 226 2.79 7.62 14.26
C GLY A 226 2.12 7.13 15.54
N TRP A 227 0.95 6.47 15.44
CA TRP A 227 0.23 6.00 16.61
C TRP A 227 1.11 5.11 17.51
N GLY A 228 1.39 5.63 18.71
CA GLY A 228 2.13 4.92 19.76
C GLY A 228 3.65 4.88 19.55
N SER A 229 4.18 5.42 18.45
CA SER A 229 5.62 5.55 18.14
C SER A 229 6.22 6.89 18.62
N GLU A 230 5.40 7.82 19.10
CA GLU A 230 5.84 9.17 19.47
C GLU A 230 5.72 9.50 20.96
N GLU A 231 6.74 10.16 21.51
CA GLU A 231 6.74 10.66 22.90
C GLU A 231 5.59 11.63 23.21
N LYS A 232 5.08 12.34 22.20
CA LYS A 232 4.02 13.34 22.37
C LYS A 232 2.66 12.73 22.74
N SER A 233 2.49 11.41 22.59
CA SER A 233 1.26 10.68 22.90
C SER A 233 1.07 10.39 24.39
N PHE A 234 2.13 10.51 25.20
CA PHE A 234 2.16 10.06 26.59
C PHE A 234 2.15 11.20 27.62
N GLU A 235 1.65 10.90 28.81
CA GLU A 235 1.56 11.83 29.94
C GLU A 235 2.86 11.89 30.74
N GLY A 236 3.43 13.09 30.90
CA GLY A 236 4.68 13.30 31.63
C GLY A 236 5.80 12.36 31.16
N GLU A 237 6.47 11.67 32.08
CA GLU A 237 7.46 10.61 31.82
C GLU A 237 6.88 9.19 32.01
N THR A 238 5.54 9.06 32.16
CA THR A 238 4.89 7.76 32.43
C THR A 238 4.50 7.02 31.15
N SER A 239 4.30 5.69 31.19
CA SER A 239 3.81 4.94 30.01
C SER A 239 2.31 5.15 29.70
N ILE A 240 1.65 6.10 30.38
CA ILE A 240 0.21 6.34 30.28
C ILE A 240 -0.07 7.27 29.11
N PHE A 241 -1.01 6.91 28.25
CA PHE A 241 -1.49 7.80 27.18
C PHE A 241 -2.19 9.04 27.74
N LYS A 242 -2.00 10.18 27.09
CA LYS A 242 -2.80 11.38 27.37
C LYS A 242 -4.28 11.10 27.17
N LYS A 243 -5.14 11.73 27.96
CA LYS A 243 -6.60 11.48 27.92
C LYS A 243 -7.24 11.71 26.55
N ASN A 244 -6.84 12.74 25.82
CA ASN A 244 -7.34 13.02 24.47
C ASN A 244 -6.83 11.99 23.45
N TRP A 245 -5.60 11.49 23.61
CA TRP A 245 -5.08 10.37 22.80
C TRP A 245 -5.85 9.07 23.05
N GLN A 246 -6.21 8.77 24.30
CA GLN A 246 -7.08 7.61 24.59
C GLN A 246 -8.46 7.74 23.92
N ARG A 247 -9.06 8.94 23.93
CA ARG A 247 -10.34 9.17 23.24
C ARG A 247 -10.24 9.03 21.73
N LEU A 248 -9.11 9.42 21.15
CA LEU A 248 -8.81 9.23 19.73
C LEU A 248 -8.74 7.74 19.40
N PHE A 249 -8.01 6.96 20.21
CA PHE A 249 -7.94 5.51 20.09
C PHE A 249 -9.31 4.84 20.22
N ASP A 250 -10.08 5.18 21.26
CA ASP A 250 -11.39 4.55 21.51
C ASP A 250 -12.32 4.72 20.29
N ALA A 251 -12.29 5.89 19.65
CA ALA A 251 -13.06 6.18 18.44
C ALA A 251 -12.51 5.40 17.22
N ALA A 252 -11.19 5.39 17.01
CA ALA A 252 -10.54 4.63 15.94
C ALA A 252 -10.84 3.14 16.06
N PHE A 253 -10.61 2.57 17.25
CA PHE A 253 -10.81 1.16 17.56
C PHE A 253 -12.26 0.74 17.31
N LYS A 254 -13.24 1.56 17.75
CA LYS A 254 -14.65 1.28 17.50
C LYS A 254 -14.99 1.34 16.00
N ALA A 255 -14.47 2.33 15.28
CA ALA A 255 -14.68 2.45 13.85
C ALA A 255 -14.04 1.27 13.09
N PHE A 256 -12.77 0.96 13.34
CA PHE A 256 -12.07 -0.18 12.75
C PHE A 256 -12.76 -1.51 13.06
N SER A 257 -13.17 -1.74 14.31
CA SER A 257 -13.87 -2.96 14.73
C SER A 257 -15.13 -3.22 13.90
N VAL A 258 -15.89 -2.17 13.59
CA VAL A 258 -17.16 -2.26 12.87
C VAL A 258 -16.96 -2.27 11.36
N MET A 259 -16.12 -1.38 10.84
CA MET A 259 -15.95 -1.15 9.41
C MET A 259 -15.01 -2.17 8.75
N GLN A 260 -13.98 -2.63 9.46
CA GLN A 260 -12.96 -3.55 8.96
C GLN A 260 -13.02 -4.89 9.68
N ALA A 261 -12.72 -4.93 10.99
CA ALA A 261 -12.47 -6.18 11.70
C ALA A 261 -13.66 -7.14 11.78
N SER A 262 -14.89 -6.63 11.73
CA SER A 262 -16.10 -7.47 11.74
C SER A 262 -16.16 -8.50 10.59
N ARG A 263 -15.45 -8.22 9.49
CA ARG A 263 -15.30 -9.08 8.32
C ARG A 263 -14.23 -10.16 8.48
N ASN A 264 -13.32 -10.03 9.44
CA ASN A 264 -12.22 -10.97 9.66
C ASN A 264 -12.69 -12.27 10.33
N PRO A 265 -11.85 -13.31 10.38
CA PRO A 265 -11.97 -14.35 11.40
C PRO A 265 -12.09 -13.75 12.81
N PRO A 266 -12.69 -14.48 13.77
CA PRO A 266 -12.68 -14.07 15.17
C PRO A 266 -11.24 -13.82 15.66
N PRO A 267 -11.00 -12.76 16.46
CA PRO A 267 -9.71 -12.55 17.11
C PRO A 267 -9.32 -13.75 18.00
N LEU A 268 -8.03 -13.93 18.26
CA LEU A 268 -7.54 -15.00 19.14
C LEU A 268 -7.93 -14.79 20.62
N THR A 269 -8.36 -13.58 20.99
CA THR A 269 -8.88 -13.25 22.32
C THR A 269 -10.34 -12.78 22.24
N GLU A 270 -11.16 -13.17 23.22
CA GLU A 270 -12.52 -12.64 23.37
C GLU A 270 -12.50 -11.19 23.87
N ASN A 271 -11.46 -10.80 24.62
CA ASN A 271 -11.26 -9.43 25.05
C ASN A 271 -10.51 -8.66 23.96
N THR A 272 -11.25 -8.15 22.98
CA THR A 272 -10.67 -7.45 21.83
C THR A 272 -9.86 -6.20 22.18
N LYS A 273 -9.98 -5.68 23.41
CA LYS A 273 -9.10 -4.61 23.91
C LYS A 273 -7.65 -5.06 24.16
N GLU A 274 -7.41 -6.36 24.27
CA GLU A 274 -6.06 -6.95 24.39
C GLU A 274 -5.42 -7.25 23.02
N GLY A 275 -6.18 -7.11 21.93
CA GLY A 275 -5.69 -7.32 20.58
C GLY A 275 -6.79 -7.75 19.60
N LEU A 276 -6.60 -7.37 18.35
CA LEU A 276 -7.39 -7.77 17.19
C LEU A 276 -6.63 -8.78 16.32
N ASP A 277 -5.53 -9.36 16.82
CA ASP A 277 -4.80 -10.44 16.17
C ASP A 277 -5.72 -11.63 15.88
N PHE A 278 -5.59 -12.19 14.67
CA PHE A 278 -6.38 -13.33 14.24
C PHE A 278 -5.55 -14.25 13.35
N CYS A 279 -5.97 -15.51 13.27
CA CYS A 279 -5.32 -16.51 12.44
C CYS A 279 -6.35 -17.36 11.72
N PHE A 280 -6.00 -17.84 10.54
CA PHE A 280 -6.83 -18.78 9.79
C PHE A 280 -5.98 -19.69 8.90
N MET A 281 -6.62 -20.74 8.40
CA MET A 281 -6.02 -21.75 7.53
C MET A 281 -6.72 -21.74 6.17
N VAL A 282 -5.94 -21.92 5.11
CA VAL A 282 -6.45 -22.29 3.78
C VAL A 282 -5.69 -23.54 3.35
N GLY A 283 -6.36 -24.69 3.30
CA GLY A 283 -5.69 -25.98 3.06
C GLY A 283 -4.56 -26.22 4.07
N LYS A 284 -3.34 -26.35 3.56
CA LYS A 284 -2.10 -26.55 4.35
C LYS A 284 -1.35 -25.25 4.67
N PHE A 285 -1.97 -24.09 4.46
CA PHE A 285 -1.32 -22.78 4.62
C PHE A 285 -1.94 -22.01 5.78
N GLY A 286 -1.11 -21.64 6.76
CA GLY A 286 -1.51 -20.80 7.88
C GLY A 286 -1.25 -19.33 7.61
N PHE A 287 -2.15 -18.48 8.08
CA PHE A 287 -2.03 -17.02 8.01
C PHE A 287 -2.17 -16.46 9.42
N VAL A 288 -1.18 -15.68 9.86
CA VAL A 288 -1.16 -14.99 11.15
C VAL A 288 -1.18 -13.50 10.88
N PHE A 289 -2.21 -12.81 11.35
CA PHE A 289 -2.28 -11.35 11.32
C PHE A 289 -1.95 -10.81 12.71
N MET A 290 -0.83 -10.09 12.81
CA MET A 290 -0.39 -9.47 14.05
C MET A 290 -1.01 -8.10 14.20
N ASP A 291 -1.60 -7.82 15.36
CA ASP A 291 -2.04 -6.47 15.71
C ASP A 291 -0.92 -5.74 16.46
N LEU A 292 -0.26 -4.83 15.76
CA LEU A 292 0.88 -4.05 16.27
C LEU A 292 0.48 -2.67 16.79
N ARG A 293 -0.82 -2.32 16.79
CA ARG A 293 -1.31 -0.97 17.11
C ARG A 293 -2.15 -0.88 18.37
N THR A 294 -2.96 -1.90 18.70
CA THR A 294 -3.80 -1.89 19.92
C THR A 294 -2.98 -1.63 21.18
N ASN A 295 -1.78 -2.23 21.26
CA ASN A 295 -0.92 -2.16 22.44
C ASN A 295 0.42 -1.44 22.19
N ARG A 296 0.55 -0.74 21.05
CA ARG A 296 1.77 0.00 20.70
C ARG A 296 2.08 1.03 21.76
N ASN A 297 3.31 1.03 22.27
CA ASN A 297 3.76 2.02 23.23
C ASN A 297 5.29 2.14 23.20
N LEU A 298 5.80 3.23 22.63
CA LEU A 298 7.22 3.53 22.52
C LEU A 298 7.95 3.41 23.87
N ARG A 299 7.37 3.94 24.95
CA ARG A 299 8.01 3.94 26.29
C ARG A 299 8.14 2.55 26.89
N LEU A 300 7.30 1.62 26.46
CA LEU A 300 7.39 0.20 26.84
C LEU A 300 8.27 -0.60 25.87
N ARG A 301 8.79 0.02 24.79
CA ARG A 301 9.69 -0.59 23.81
C ARG A 301 9.16 -1.92 23.28
N ARG A 302 7.87 -1.93 22.93
CA ARG A 302 7.17 -3.12 22.45
C ARG A 302 6.21 -2.83 21.29
N LEU A 303 6.19 -3.76 20.35
CA LEU A 303 5.20 -3.96 19.30
C LEU A 303 4.12 -4.97 19.74
N LEU A 304 4.53 -6.10 20.31
CA LEU A 304 3.61 -7.16 20.79
C LEU A 304 3.55 -7.20 22.32
N THR A 305 2.40 -7.58 22.88
CA THR A 305 2.35 -7.97 24.30
C THR A 305 2.76 -9.43 24.47
N GLU A 306 3.21 -9.81 25.68
CA GLU A 306 3.52 -11.21 26.00
C GLU A 306 2.32 -12.13 25.78
N ASP A 307 1.12 -11.70 26.18
CA ASP A 307 -0.12 -12.45 25.98
C ASP A 307 -0.43 -12.64 24.50
N GLN A 308 -0.26 -11.61 23.68
CA GLN A 308 -0.47 -11.70 22.24
C GLN A 308 0.54 -12.64 21.58
N ALA A 309 1.84 -12.51 21.91
CA ALA A 309 2.87 -13.41 21.43
C ALA A 309 2.58 -14.86 21.83
N PHE A 310 2.11 -15.09 23.06
CA PHE A 310 1.71 -16.42 23.53
C PHE A 310 0.52 -16.98 22.74
N ARG A 311 -0.55 -16.18 22.52
CA ARG A 311 -1.72 -16.61 21.72
C ARG A 311 -1.32 -17.03 20.31
N ILE A 312 -0.46 -16.25 19.65
CA ILE A 312 0.03 -16.54 18.30
C ILE A 312 0.86 -17.84 18.30
N ARG A 313 1.85 -17.95 19.20
CA ARG A 313 2.69 -19.16 19.32
C ARG A 313 1.84 -20.41 19.54
N LYS A 314 0.92 -20.34 20.49
CA LYS A 314 -0.01 -21.42 20.79
C LYS A 314 -0.83 -21.83 19.56
N TRP A 315 -1.41 -20.87 18.83
CA TRP A 315 -2.17 -21.18 17.62
C TRP A 315 -1.30 -21.89 16.56
N VAL A 316 -0.08 -21.39 16.35
CA VAL A 316 0.86 -21.97 15.39
C VAL A 316 1.24 -23.40 15.80
N GLU A 317 1.56 -23.63 17.07
CA GLU A 317 1.89 -24.95 17.62
C GLU A 317 0.70 -25.93 17.49
N ASP A 318 -0.51 -25.49 17.87
CA ASP A 318 -1.73 -26.31 17.81
C ASP A 318 -2.10 -26.73 16.38
N LYS A 319 -1.73 -25.92 15.37
CA LYS A 319 -2.00 -26.19 13.95
C LYS A 319 -0.80 -26.74 13.19
N ARG A 320 0.38 -26.83 13.83
CA ARG A 320 1.66 -27.09 13.18
C ARG A 320 1.64 -28.27 12.23
N LEU A 321 1.15 -29.42 12.69
CA LEU A 321 1.10 -30.66 11.91
C LEU A 321 0.16 -30.62 10.70
N LYS A 322 -0.70 -29.59 10.61
CA LYS A 322 -1.60 -29.35 9.48
C LYS A 322 -1.06 -28.29 8.52
N MET A 323 0.04 -27.64 8.87
CA MET A 323 0.65 -26.56 8.09
C MET A 323 1.89 -27.06 7.38
N GLN A 324 2.09 -26.58 6.16
CA GLN A 324 3.38 -26.65 5.47
C GLN A 324 4.02 -25.28 5.32
N THR A 325 3.22 -24.23 5.09
CA THR A 325 3.69 -22.83 5.03
C THR A 325 2.89 -21.96 5.99
N LEU A 326 3.60 -21.06 6.65
CA LEU A 326 3.08 -20.04 7.54
C LEU A 326 3.37 -18.65 6.93
N PHE A 327 2.32 -17.90 6.65
CA PHE A 327 2.40 -16.49 6.30
C PHE A 327 2.23 -15.65 7.56
N VAL A 328 3.24 -14.87 7.89
CA VAL A 328 3.22 -13.90 8.99
C VAL A 328 2.95 -12.53 8.39
N VAL A 329 1.78 -11.98 8.69
CA VAL A 329 1.33 -10.68 8.18
C VAL A 329 1.60 -9.63 9.26
N SER A 330 2.44 -8.67 8.90
CA SER A 330 2.90 -7.59 9.77
C SER A 330 2.58 -6.24 9.13
N PRO A 331 1.75 -5.37 9.74
CA PRO A 331 1.51 -4.01 9.24
C PRO A 331 2.82 -3.27 8.93
N VAL A 332 3.73 -3.24 9.92
CA VAL A 332 5.06 -2.63 9.79
C VAL A 332 6.11 -3.57 9.18
N VAL A 333 7.16 -3.01 8.58
CA VAL A 333 8.22 -3.78 7.91
C VAL A 333 9.40 -4.17 8.82
N PHE A 334 10.20 -5.15 8.35
CA PHE A 334 11.48 -5.52 8.97
C PHE A 334 12.69 -4.81 8.38
N SER A 335 12.62 -4.41 7.12
CA SER A 335 13.79 -4.02 6.32
C SER A 335 14.05 -2.51 6.26
N HIS A 336 13.48 -1.72 7.17
CA HIS A 336 13.75 -0.28 7.26
C HIS A 336 14.60 0.00 8.49
N GLY A 337 15.50 0.99 8.42
CA GLY A 337 16.39 1.34 9.52
C GLY A 337 17.78 0.70 9.45
N SER A 338 18.61 1.13 8.51
CA SER A 338 20.06 0.97 8.69
C SER A 338 20.58 2.14 9.51
N PRO A 339 21.36 1.93 10.59
CA PRO A 339 22.14 2.98 11.23
C PRO A 339 23.02 3.74 10.22
N VAL A 340 23.37 3.11 9.08
CA VAL A 340 24.09 3.76 7.98
C VAL A 340 23.21 4.77 7.26
N ILE A 341 21.91 4.52 7.07
CA ILE A 341 20.99 5.51 6.48
C ILE A 341 20.78 6.65 7.46
N GLU A 342 20.54 6.37 8.74
CA GLU A 342 20.43 7.41 9.76
C GLU A 342 21.74 8.21 9.86
N ASP A 343 22.91 7.58 9.89
CA ASP A 343 24.22 8.23 9.93
C ASP A 343 24.58 8.97 8.63
N LEU A 344 24.26 8.45 7.44
CA LEU A 344 24.44 9.19 6.17
C LEU A 344 23.52 10.41 6.13
N THR A 345 22.26 10.23 6.54
CA THR A 345 21.24 11.28 6.52
C THR A 345 21.59 12.35 7.56
N LEU A 346 21.99 11.97 8.77
CA LEU A 346 22.44 12.83 9.86
C LEU A 346 23.81 13.49 9.60
N LYS A 347 24.74 12.86 8.86
CA LYS A 347 26.03 13.47 8.48
C LYS A 347 25.92 14.39 7.27
N ALA A 348 25.05 14.08 6.32
CA ALA A 348 24.70 15.00 5.24
C ALA A 348 23.81 16.15 5.74
N TRP A 349 23.14 15.97 6.89
CA TRP A 349 22.18 16.89 7.47
C TRP A 349 22.67 18.32 7.65
N PRO A 350 23.87 18.59 8.21
CA PRO A 350 24.34 19.96 8.40
C PRO A 350 24.55 20.67 7.06
N PHE A 351 24.92 19.92 6.01
CA PHE A 351 25.14 20.44 4.66
C PHE A 351 23.81 20.69 3.93
N VAL A 352 22.86 19.76 4.02
CA VAL A 352 21.52 19.91 3.44
C VAL A 352 20.75 21.04 4.13
N MET A 353 20.75 21.08 5.46
CA MET A 353 20.14 22.17 6.22
C MET A 353 20.84 23.50 5.97
N TRP A 354 22.15 23.52 5.78
CA TRP A 354 22.86 24.72 5.34
C TRP A 354 22.39 25.19 3.96
N ILE A 355 22.20 24.29 2.97
CA ILE A 355 21.65 24.66 1.65
C ILE A 355 20.22 25.19 1.79
N VAL A 356 19.38 24.50 2.55
CA VAL A 356 17.99 24.88 2.78
C VAL A 356 17.90 26.21 3.53
N ASP A 357 18.75 26.47 4.54
CA ASP A 357 18.84 27.74 5.26
C ASP A 357 19.37 28.88 4.39
N VAL A 358 20.34 28.60 3.52
CA VAL A 358 20.86 29.54 2.54
C VAL A 358 19.74 29.97 1.59
N ILE A 359 18.88 29.04 1.16
CA ILE A 359 17.71 29.31 0.30
C ILE A 359 16.58 29.99 1.11
N ALA A 360 16.35 29.60 2.37
CA ALA A 360 15.32 30.17 3.25
C ALA A 360 15.56 31.65 3.60
N ARG A 361 16.82 32.11 3.57
CA ARG A 361 17.18 33.52 3.75
C ARG A 361 16.71 34.45 2.62
N TRP A 362 16.19 33.90 1.52
CA TRP A 362 15.76 34.65 0.33
C TRP A 362 14.25 34.98 0.34
N GLY A 363 13.58 34.87 1.50
CA GLY A 363 12.22 35.38 1.74
C GLY A 363 11.18 34.29 1.97
N LYS A 364 9.89 34.68 1.96
CA LYS A 364 8.72 33.80 2.28
C LYS A 364 8.63 32.50 1.46
N TRP A 365 9.33 32.42 0.32
CA TRP A 365 9.41 31.24 -0.54
C TRP A 365 10.21 30.08 0.05
N GLY A 366 11.27 30.34 0.82
CA GLY A 366 12.12 29.27 1.35
C GLY A 366 11.62 28.67 2.68
N GLN A 367 10.73 29.36 3.40
CA GLN A 367 10.04 28.79 4.56
C GLN A 367 9.13 27.61 4.18
N GLY A 368 8.43 27.67 3.04
CA GLY A 368 7.59 26.56 2.57
C GLY A 368 8.38 25.33 2.10
N LEU A 369 9.61 25.54 1.62
CA LEU A 369 10.53 24.45 1.29
C LEU A 369 11.02 23.76 2.57
N GLN A 370 11.42 24.53 3.59
CA GLN A 370 11.78 23.99 4.91
C GLN A 370 10.66 23.14 5.51
N THR A 371 9.40 23.57 5.42
CA THR A 371 8.25 22.80 5.97
C THR A 371 8.02 21.51 5.19
N LYS A 372 8.04 21.54 3.84
CA LYS A 372 7.84 20.32 3.04
C LYS A 372 8.97 19.29 3.19
N PHE A 373 10.23 19.76 3.23
CA PHE A 373 11.38 18.88 3.46
C PHE A 373 11.44 18.38 4.91
N GLY A 374 11.05 19.21 5.89
CA GLY A 374 10.94 18.83 7.29
C GLY A 374 9.87 17.76 7.53
N ASN A 375 8.71 17.89 6.90
CA ASN A 375 7.63 16.90 7.00
C ASN A 375 8.02 15.56 6.39
N SER A 376 8.49 15.54 5.13
CA SER A 376 8.93 14.29 4.47
C SER A 376 10.04 13.54 5.22
N LEU A 377 10.89 14.26 5.98
CA LEU A 377 11.92 13.65 6.82
C LEU A 377 11.37 13.21 8.19
N GLY A 378 10.34 13.89 8.69
CA GLY A 378 9.56 13.48 9.85
C GLY A 378 8.94 12.11 9.60
N ASP A 379 8.24 11.96 8.48
CA ASP A 379 7.57 10.74 8.03
C ASP A 379 8.58 9.57 7.97
N ILE A 380 9.72 9.75 7.27
CA ILE A 380 10.78 8.71 7.18
C ILE A 380 11.33 8.32 8.55
N ARG A 381 11.52 9.29 9.46
CA ARG A 381 12.07 9.00 10.78
C ARG A 381 11.07 8.21 11.63
N ASP A 382 9.79 8.47 11.47
CA ASP A 382 8.73 7.75 12.15
C ASP A 382 8.63 6.31 11.64
N ASP A 383 8.57 6.11 10.31
CA ASP A 383 8.60 4.80 9.66
C ASP A 383 9.79 3.95 10.16
N ILE A 384 10.97 4.56 10.32
CA ILE A 384 12.16 3.87 10.84
C ILE A 384 11.97 3.43 12.29
N ARG A 385 11.49 4.31 13.16
CA ARG A 385 11.24 4.00 14.59
C ARG A 385 10.18 2.95 14.77
N ASP A 386 9.24 2.92 13.84
CA ASP A 386 8.09 2.08 13.95
C ASP A 386 8.31 0.65 13.43
N SER A 387 9.22 0.51 12.48
CA SER A 387 9.66 -0.78 11.94
C SER A 387 10.24 -1.76 12.98
N TRP A 388 10.20 -3.06 12.67
CA TRP A 388 10.92 -4.08 13.45
C TRP A 388 12.45 -3.91 13.42
N GLY A 389 12.97 -3.11 12.49
CA GLY A 389 14.40 -2.79 12.40
C GLY A 389 14.88 -1.76 13.42
N SER A 390 13.98 -1.08 14.15
CA SER A 390 14.36 -0.02 15.08
C SER A 390 15.07 -0.54 16.33
N GLU A 391 15.94 0.30 16.92
CA GLU A 391 16.64 -0.03 18.18
C GLU A 391 15.64 -0.21 19.32
N GLU A 392 14.56 0.58 19.31
CA GLU A 392 13.49 0.52 20.30
C GLU A 392 12.78 -0.84 20.30
N ASN A 393 12.67 -1.49 19.14
CA ASN A 393 11.97 -2.76 18.96
C ASN A 393 12.90 -4.00 18.94
N ALA A 394 14.23 -3.80 18.94
CA ALA A 394 15.23 -4.83 18.65
C ALA A 394 15.10 -6.12 19.49
N ALA A 395 14.76 -6.03 20.77
CA ALA A 395 14.59 -7.21 21.63
C ALA A 395 13.40 -8.09 21.18
N GLN A 396 12.27 -7.47 20.83
CA GLN A 396 11.11 -8.23 20.33
C GLN A 396 11.33 -8.74 18.91
N THR A 397 12.10 -8.03 18.10
CA THR A 397 12.55 -8.53 16.80
C THR A 397 13.35 -9.81 16.96
N ASP A 398 14.26 -9.91 17.94
CA ASP A 398 14.97 -11.15 18.23
C ASP A 398 14.03 -12.28 18.65
N GLU A 399 13.07 -12.02 19.54
CA GLU A 399 12.12 -13.03 20.02
C GLU A 399 11.24 -13.59 18.90
N LEU A 400 10.74 -12.71 18.02
CA LEU A 400 9.92 -13.10 16.88
C LEU A 400 10.75 -13.83 15.83
N LEU A 401 11.89 -13.28 15.41
CA LEU A 401 12.72 -13.94 14.39
C LEU A 401 13.25 -15.29 14.89
N ASN A 402 13.65 -15.40 16.15
CA ASN A 402 14.07 -16.67 16.74
C ASN A 402 12.95 -17.72 16.64
N PHE A 403 11.72 -17.34 17.01
CA PHE A 403 10.58 -18.23 16.87
C PHE A 403 10.35 -18.69 15.42
N LEU A 404 10.37 -17.75 14.47
CA LEU A 404 10.12 -18.06 13.07
C LEU A 404 11.22 -18.97 12.48
N PHE A 405 12.48 -18.72 12.83
CA PHE A 405 13.58 -19.58 12.41
C PHE A 405 13.56 -20.95 13.09
N GLU A 406 13.18 -21.04 14.37
CA GLU A 406 12.95 -22.32 15.07
C GLU A 406 11.86 -23.16 14.38
N LEU A 407 10.76 -22.53 13.95
CA LEU A 407 9.72 -23.23 13.18
C LEU A 407 10.26 -23.78 11.86
N GLN A 408 11.11 -23.02 11.17
CA GLN A 408 11.69 -23.40 9.89
C GLN A 408 12.78 -24.47 9.99
N ASN A 409 13.48 -24.53 11.12
CA ASN A 409 14.61 -25.43 11.37
C ASN A 409 14.28 -26.59 12.30
N ASP A 410 13.01 -26.78 12.64
CA ASP A 410 12.55 -27.91 13.42
C ASP A 410 12.88 -29.24 12.76
N LYS A 411 13.31 -30.19 13.58
CA LYS A 411 13.86 -31.47 13.10
C LYS A 411 12.79 -32.44 12.61
N ASP A 412 11.59 -32.33 13.17
CA ASP A 412 10.51 -33.30 12.93
C ASP A 412 9.51 -32.76 11.90
N HIS A 413 9.16 -31.47 12.01
CA HIS A 413 8.17 -30.82 11.14
C HIS A 413 8.57 -29.37 10.82
N PRO A 414 9.52 -29.16 9.88
CA PRO A 414 9.94 -27.83 9.46
C PRO A 414 8.81 -27.11 8.71
N LEU A 415 8.43 -25.92 9.19
CA LEU A 415 7.47 -25.05 8.50
C LEU A 415 8.18 -24.09 7.56
N ARG A 416 7.62 -23.84 6.38
CA ARG A 416 8.08 -22.73 5.54
C ARG A 416 7.51 -21.43 6.08
N VAL A 417 8.34 -20.41 6.27
CA VAL A 417 7.86 -19.10 6.77
C VAL A 417 8.02 -18.06 5.68
N VAL A 418 6.98 -17.23 5.50
CA VAL A 418 6.99 -16.07 4.61
C VAL A 418 6.43 -14.88 5.37
N ILE A 419 7.12 -13.74 5.35
CA ILE A 419 6.64 -12.51 5.96
C ILE A 419 6.02 -11.62 4.88
N LEU A 420 4.82 -11.13 5.13
CA LEU A 420 4.10 -10.16 4.30
C LEU A 420 3.95 -8.86 5.08
N SER A 421 4.30 -7.72 4.46
CA SER A 421 4.18 -6.41 5.13
C SER A 421 3.62 -5.28 4.28
N GLY A 422 3.13 -4.24 4.97
CA GLY A 422 2.62 -2.98 4.44
C GLY A 422 3.53 -1.77 4.74
N ASP A 423 2.94 -0.62 5.09
CA ASP A 423 3.57 0.56 5.72
C ASP A 423 4.49 1.45 4.83
N ILE A 424 5.63 0.96 4.35
CA ILE A 424 6.69 1.84 3.76
C ILE A 424 6.45 2.40 2.35
N HIS A 425 5.20 2.40 1.87
CA HIS A 425 4.80 2.98 0.59
C HIS A 425 5.56 2.45 -0.65
N THR A 426 6.34 1.38 -0.50
CA THR A 426 7.12 0.73 -1.55
C THR A 426 6.79 -0.76 -1.59
N SER A 427 6.47 -1.25 -2.79
CA SER A 427 6.36 -2.69 -3.01
C SER A 427 7.73 -3.26 -3.30
N GLY A 428 8.01 -4.49 -2.91
CA GLY A 428 9.36 -5.03 -3.05
C GLY A 428 9.55 -6.32 -2.30
N TYR A 429 10.79 -6.81 -2.34
CA TYR A 429 11.14 -7.99 -1.58
C TYR A 429 12.54 -7.88 -0.97
N ALA A 430 12.66 -8.49 0.20
CA ALA A 430 13.88 -8.71 0.93
C ALA A 430 13.96 -10.18 1.37
N ASN A 431 15.15 -10.61 1.75
CA ASN A 431 15.37 -11.87 2.44
C ASN A 431 15.94 -11.57 3.83
N ILE A 432 15.31 -12.08 4.87
CA ILE A 432 15.86 -12.02 6.23
C ILE A 432 16.71 -13.26 6.44
N TYR A 433 17.97 -13.07 6.80
CA TYR A 433 18.94 -14.13 7.06
C TYR A 433 19.22 -14.29 8.54
N SER A 434 19.50 -15.52 8.97
CA SER A 434 20.08 -15.81 10.27
C SER A 434 21.48 -16.41 10.12
N SER A 435 22.42 -15.91 10.92
CA SER A 435 23.77 -16.48 11.07
C SER A 435 23.88 -17.44 12.25
N ASP A 436 22.79 -17.73 12.94
CA ASP A 436 22.77 -18.69 14.05
C ASP A 436 23.00 -20.12 13.50
N PRO A 437 23.98 -20.88 14.02
CA PRO A 437 24.24 -22.25 13.57
C PRO A 437 23.02 -23.18 13.68
N ASP A 438 22.13 -22.97 14.66
CA ASP A 438 20.93 -23.78 14.82
C ASP A 438 19.90 -23.52 13.69
N HIS A 439 20.07 -22.44 12.94
CA HIS A 439 19.21 -22.06 11.81
C HIS A 439 19.78 -22.44 10.44
N ALA A 440 20.85 -23.25 10.39
CA ALA A 440 21.59 -23.52 9.16
C ALA A 440 20.78 -24.26 8.08
N SER A 441 19.76 -25.04 8.45
CA SER A 441 18.95 -25.81 7.48
C SER A 441 17.94 -24.94 6.71
N GLY A 442 17.57 -23.80 7.29
CA GLY A 442 16.62 -22.83 6.75
C GLY A 442 17.04 -21.44 7.19
N SER A 443 18.17 -20.97 6.65
CA SER A 443 18.85 -19.76 7.12
C SER A 443 18.27 -18.46 6.55
N SER A 444 17.16 -18.52 5.81
CA SER A 444 16.51 -17.32 5.27
C SER A 444 14.98 -17.39 5.28
N ILE A 445 14.32 -16.25 5.49
CA ILE A 445 12.88 -16.06 5.40
C ILE A 445 12.59 -14.99 4.34
N PRO A 446 11.79 -15.30 3.29
CA PRO A 446 11.34 -14.28 2.34
C PRO A 446 10.46 -13.24 3.02
N HIS A 447 10.72 -11.97 2.73
CA HIS A 447 9.94 -10.82 3.19
C HIS A 447 9.42 -10.06 1.97
N ILE A 448 8.09 -10.04 1.79
CA ILE A 448 7.40 -9.49 0.63
C ILE A 448 6.61 -8.26 1.10
N THR A 449 6.83 -7.11 0.47
CA THR A 449 6.07 -5.88 0.73
C THR A 449 5.18 -5.53 -0.46
N SER A 450 3.98 -4.99 -0.19
CA SER A 450 3.03 -4.55 -1.22
C SER A 450 2.25 -3.33 -0.72
N SER A 451 2.86 -2.14 -0.85
CA SER A 451 2.45 -0.96 -0.11
C SER A 451 2.13 0.28 -0.95
N SER A 452 2.00 0.19 -2.27
CA SER A 452 1.82 1.39 -3.11
C SER A 452 0.53 1.34 -3.92
N VAL A 453 -0.65 1.29 -3.31
CA VAL A 453 -1.87 1.29 -4.14
C VAL A 453 -2.11 2.64 -4.81
N SER A 454 -1.65 3.74 -4.19
CA SER A 454 -2.21 5.07 -4.51
C SER A 454 -1.22 6.19 -4.81
N TYR A 455 0.09 6.04 -4.59
CA TYR A 455 1.11 7.05 -4.97
C TYR A 455 2.53 6.47 -5.10
N ALA A 456 3.43 7.23 -5.74
CA ALA A 456 4.84 6.89 -5.90
C ALA A 456 5.68 7.51 -4.75
N PRO A 457 6.44 6.71 -3.98
CA PRO A 457 7.06 7.17 -2.72
C PRO A 457 8.31 8.03 -2.93
N PHE A 458 9.06 7.85 -4.02
CA PHE A 458 10.31 8.57 -4.27
C PHE A 458 10.42 9.04 -5.73
N ASN A 459 11.15 10.14 -5.95
CA ASN A 459 11.67 10.44 -7.28
C ASN A 459 12.85 9.51 -7.63
N TRP A 460 13.16 9.38 -8.93
CA TRP A 460 14.14 8.42 -9.44
C TRP A 460 15.56 8.59 -8.87
N LEU A 461 15.95 9.80 -8.45
CA LEU A 461 17.27 10.08 -7.88
C LEU A 461 17.38 9.59 -6.43
N LEU A 462 16.36 9.89 -5.61
CA LEU A 462 16.24 9.35 -4.24
C LEU A 462 16.14 7.83 -4.26
N GLU A 463 15.43 7.26 -5.22
CA GLU A 463 15.35 5.82 -5.44
C GLU A 463 16.73 5.19 -5.69
N ALA A 464 17.56 5.79 -6.55
CA ALA A 464 18.89 5.27 -6.86
C ALA A 464 19.83 5.32 -5.64
N VAL A 465 19.77 6.39 -4.85
CA VAL A 465 20.52 6.53 -3.59
C VAL A 465 20.06 5.50 -2.56
N TYR A 466 18.74 5.38 -2.36
CA TYR A 466 18.15 4.44 -1.43
C TYR A 466 18.53 3.00 -1.79
N ARG A 467 18.36 2.59 -3.05
CA ARG A 467 18.77 1.26 -3.56
C ARG A 467 20.26 0.95 -3.33
N HIS A 468 21.12 1.96 -3.40
CA HIS A 468 22.57 1.75 -3.19
C HIS A 468 22.91 1.64 -1.70
N ALA A 469 22.24 2.43 -0.85
CA ALA A 469 22.51 2.52 0.59
C ALA A 469 21.83 1.42 1.43
N SER A 470 20.72 0.83 0.97
CA SER A 470 19.86 -0.06 1.77
C SER A 470 20.09 -1.56 1.54
N LYS A 471 21.20 -1.97 0.90
CA LYS A 471 21.41 -3.37 0.47
C LYS A 471 21.32 -4.40 1.59
N SER A 472 21.73 -4.05 2.82
CA SER A 472 21.63 -4.93 3.99
C SER A 472 21.40 -4.12 5.25
N VAL A 473 20.47 -4.57 6.08
CA VAL A 473 20.09 -3.96 7.36
C VAL A 473 20.30 -5.00 8.46
N ALA A 474 20.95 -4.63 9.57
CA ALA A 474 21.04 -5.51 10.73
C ALA A 474 19.73 -5.48 11.51
N LEU A 475 19.30 -6.63 12.03
CA LEU A 475 18.03 -6.76 12.77
C LEU A 475 18.29 -7.33 14.16
N GLY A 476 17.48 -6.87 15.11
CA GLY A 476 17.53 -7.35 16.49
C GLY A 476 18.76 -6.88 17.27
N ALA A 477 18.76 -7.15 18.57
CA ALA A 477 19.84 -6.79 19.48
C ALA A 477 20.97 -7.84 19.52
N ARG A 478 20.67 -9.09 19.14
CA ARG A 478 21.64 -10.19 19.12
C ARG A 478 22.70 -10.06 18.02
N GLY A 479 22.44 -9.27 16.97
CA GLY A 479 23.36 -9.12 15.83
C GLY A 479 23.51 -10.39 14.97
N VAL A 480 22.56 -11.33 15.07
CA VAL A 480 22.55 -12.60 14.33
C VAL A 480 21.60 -12.59 13.13
N TYR A 481 20.77 -11.55 13.01
CA TYR A 481 19.81 -11.41 11.92
C TYR A 481 20.16 -10.23 11.03
N SER A 482 19.90 -10.38 9.74
CA SER A 482 20.04 -9.29 8.77
C SER A 482 18.97 -9.38 7.69
N SER A 483 18.47 -8.25 7.23
CA SER A 483 17.59 -8.17 6.06
C SER A 483 18.38 -7.69 4.85
N GLN A 484 18.40 -8.49 3.79
CA GLN A 484 18.95 -8.09 2.51
C GLN A 484 17.83 -7.63 1.59
N ILE A 485 17.79 -6.32 1.35
CA ILE A 485 16.85 -5.73 0.41
C ILE A 485 17.30 -6.07 -1.00
N SER A 486 16.44 -6.76 -1.73
CA SER A 486 16.75 -7.16 -3.10
C SER A 486 16.19 -6.20 -4.13
N HIS A 487 14.92 -5.78 -3.98
CA HIS A 487 14.25 -4.89 -4.92
C HIS A 487 13.18 -4.03 -4.24
N HIS A 488 13.03 -2.79 -4.73
CA HIS A 488 11.89 -1.92 -4.48
C HIS A 488 11.30 -1.48 -5.82
N PHE A 489 9.99 -1.31 -5.84
CA PHE A 489 9.20 -0.74 -6.92
C PHE A 489 8.62 0.58 -6.40
N CYS A 490 9.01 1.67 -7.05
CA CYS A 490 8.54 3.03 -6.75
C CYS A 490 7.37 3.42 -7.66
N SER A 491 6.51 2.46 -7.99
CA SER A 491 5.31 2.64 -8.82
C SER A 491 4.13 2.11 -8.06
N ARG A 492 2.94 2.69 -8.31
CA ARG A 492 1.73 2.13 -7.73
C ARG A 492 1.58 0.68 -8.14
N SER A 493 1.19 -0.20 -7.22
CA SER A 493 1.21 -1.62 -7.48
C SER A 493 0.31 -2.45 -6.59
N VAL A 494 0.07 -3.67 -7.06
CA VAL A 494 -0.58 -4.74 -6.34
C VAL A 494 0.19 -6.05 -6.53
N ALA A 495 0.33 -6.83 -5.47
CA ALA A 495 0.96 -8.14 -5.51
C ALA A 495 -0.08 -9.25 -5.55
N VAL A 496 0.06 -10.18 -6.50
CA VAL A 496 -0.67 -11.45 -6.53
C VAL A 496 0.31 -12.57 -6.19
N LEU A 497 0.05 -13.27 -5.09
CA LEU A 497 0.84 -14.40 -4.63
C LEU A 497 0.13 -15.70 -5.02
N SER A 498 0.93 -16.71 -5.36
CA SER A 498 0.49 -18.02 -5.81
C SER A 498 1.35 -19.10 -5.17
N LEU A 499 0.75 -19.98 -4.36
CA LEU A 499 1.39 -21.20 -3.86
C LEU A 499 1.11 -22.35 -4.80
N ARG A 500 2.11 -22.71 -5.60
CA ARG A 500 1.96 -23.68 -6.70
C ARG A 500 2.46 -25.05 -6.26
N PRO A 501 1.60 -26.08 -6.29
CA PRO A 501 2.03 -27.45 -6.04
C PRO A 501 3.17 -27.85 -6.99
N GLN A 502 4.14 -28.57 -6.45
CA GLN A 502 5.27 -29.18 -7.13
C GLN A 502 5.27 -30.68 -6.85
N ALA A 503 6.18 -31.43 -7.50
CA ALA A 503 6.37 -32.84 -7.18
C ALA A 503 6.79 -33.04 -5.71
N ASN A 504 6.51 -34.22 -5.15
CA ASN A 504 6.88 -34.61 -3.78
C ASN A 504 6.25 -33.77 -2.65
N ASP A 505 4.97 -33.39 -2.81
CA ASP A 505 4.20 -32.61 -1.82
C ASP A 505 4.94 -31.33 -1.41
N ASP A 506 5.43 -30.61 -2.42
CA ASP A 506 6.18 -29.36 -2.26
C ASP A 506 5.45 -28.20 -2.93
N TYR A 507 5.84 -26.97 -2.58
CA TYR A 507 5.20 -25.77 -3.09
C TYR A 507 6.24 -24.70 -3.45
N GLN A 508 6.03 -24.09 -4.62
CA GLN A 508 6.79 -22.91 -5.03
C GLN A 508 5.92 -21.68 -4.83
N LEU A 509 6.47 -20.66 -4.16
CA LEU A 509 5.81 -19.37 -4.04
C LEU A 509 6.15 -18.52 -5.27
N LYS A 510 5.13 -18.14 -6.02
CA LYS A 510 5.23 -17.17 -7.11
C LYS A 510 4.60 -15.85 -6.70
N VAL A 511 5.32 -14.76 -6.89
CA VAL A 511 4.85 -13.39 -6.61
C VAL A 511 4.82 -12.61 -7.91
N LYS A 512 3.68 -11.98 -8.21
CA LYS A 512 3.47 -11.16 -9.41
C LYS A 512 3.14 -9.74 -8.96
N TYR A 513 4.04 -8.80 -9.21
CA TYR A 513 3.80 -7.37 -8.98
C TYR A 513 3.25 -6.73 -10.24
N TYR A 514 2.00 -6.29 -10.20
CA TYR A 514 1.41 -5.48 -11.24
C TYR A 514 1.70 -4.03 -10.92
N LEU A 515 2.52 -3.39 -11.74
CA LEU A 515 2.94 -2.00 -11.57
C LEU A 515 2.13 -1.11 -12.52
N GLU A 516 1.63 0.01 -12.01
CA GLU A 516 0.97 1.04 -12.81
C GLU A 516 1.88 1.49 -13.96
N GLY A 517 1.32 1.54 -15.17
CA GLY A 517 2.05 1.88 -16.38
C GLY A 517 2.83 0.74 -17.04
N TYR A 518 2.86 -0.46 -16.45
CA TYR A 518 3.52 -1.65 -17.02
C TYR A 518 2.47 -2.68 -17.48
N PRO A 519 2.52 -3.15 -18.75
CA PRO A 519 1.51 -4.08 -19.27
C PRO A 519 1.62 -5.48 -18.65
N GLU A 520 2.85 -5.90 -18.31
CA GLU A 520 3.15 -7.21 -17.73
C GLU A 520 3.66 -7.10 -16.29
N PRO A 521 3.30 -8.05 -15.42
CA PRO A 521 3.76 -8.04 -14.04
C PRO A 521 5.25 -8.37 -13.94
N GLN A 522 5.90 -7.84 -12.92
CA GLN A 522 7.21 -8.31 -12.48
C GLN A 522 7.02 -9.60 -11.69
N ILE A 523 7.69 -10.68 -12.12
CA ILE A 523 7.48 -12.02 -11.57
C ILE A 523 8.71 -12.46 -10.79
N LEU A 524 8.47 -12.98 -9.58
CA LEU A 524 9.48 -13.60 -8.73
C LEU A 524 9.02 -15.00 -8.34
N LEU A 525 9.98 -15.92 -8.28
CA LEU A 525 9.79 -17.30 -7.85
C LEU A 525 10.69 -17.58 -6.65
N PHE A 526 10.10 -18.16 -5.61
CA PHE A 526 10.78 -18.50 -4.37
C PHE A 526 10.64 -20.01 -4.14
N ASP A 527 11.79 -20.68 -4.08
CA ASP A 527 11.89 -22.02 -3.50
C ASP A 527 11.96 -21.84 -1.98
N LEU A 528 10.91 -22.28 -1.29
CA LEU A 528 10.80 -22.16 0.15
C LEU A 528 11.66 -23.19 0.90
N ARG A 529 12.24 -24.20 0.22
CA ARG A 529 13.08 -25.23 0.85
C ARG A 529 14.55 -24.84 0.97
N THR A 530 15.10 -24.18 -0.05
CA THR A 530 16.57 -24.05 -0.23
C THR A 530 17.09 -22.61 -0.15
N ALA A 531 16.22 -21.67 0.23
CA ALA A 531 16.40 -20.23 0.02
C ALA A 531 16.36 -19.85 -1.47
N SER A 532 15.80 -18.67 -1.76
CA SER A 532 15.41 -18.21 -3.11
C SER A 532 16.45 -18.47 -4.21
N HIS A 533 16.07 -19.22 -5.25
CA HIS A 533 16.76 -19.20 -6.54
C HIS A 533 16.18 -18.10 -7.44
N ARG A 534 16.99 -17.08 -7.76
CA ARG A 534 16.68 -16.09 -8.81
C ARG A 534 16.66 -16.79 -10.17
N GLU A 535 15.56 -16.72 -10.90
CA GLU A 535 15.68 -16.68 -12.36
C GLU A 535 15.99 -15.23 -12.76
N ASN A 536 17.10 -15.05 -13.47
CA ASN A 536 17.45 -13.80 -14.14
C ASN A 536 16.36 -13.48 -15.18
N VAL A 537 15.35 -12.71 -14.80
CA VAL A 537 14.57 -11.99 -15.81
C VAL A 537 15.50 -10.91 -16.34
N ALA A 538 15.88 -11.03 -17.62
CA ALA A 538 16.71 -10.06 -18.29
C ALA A 538 16.14 -8.66 -18.09
N TRP A 539 16.92 -7.79 -17.46
CA TRP A 539 16.62 -6.37 -17.39
C TRP A 539 16.45 -5.84 -18.82
N VAL A 540 15.24 -5.40 -19.15
CA VAL A 540 15.08 -4.47 -20.26
C VAL A 540 15.80 -3.19 -19.79
N ALA A 541 16.89 -2.82 -20.44
CA ALA A 541 17.56 -1.55 -20.19
C ALA A 541 16.51 -0.42 -20.20
N GLN A 542 16.58 0.50 -19.22
CA GLN A 542 15.67 1.65 -19.11
C GLN A 542 15.54 2.44 -20.43
N ASP A 543 16.58 2.38 -21.26
CA ASP A 543 16.68 2.97 -22.58
C ASP A 543 15.65 2.41 -23.58
N LYS A 544 15.10 1.21 -23.35
CA LYS A 544 13.99 0.61 -24.11
C LYS A 544 12.64 0.65 -23.37
N LEU A 545 12.60 1.05 -22.10
CA LEU A 545 11.38 1.11 -21.28
C LEU A 545 10.54 2.38 -21.49
N PHE A 546 11.08 3.38 -22.21
CA PHE A 546 10.33 4.55 -22.67
C PHE A 546 10.08 4.56 -24.18
N ALA A 547 10.52 3.52 -24.90
CA ALA A 547 10.13 3.28 -26.28
C ALA A 547 8.75 2.62 -26.30
N LYS A 548 7.75 3.31 -25.77
CA LYS A 548 6.41 3.15 -26.32
C LYS A 548 6.57 3.55 -27.78
N GLU A 549 6.30 2.65 -28.73
CA GLU A 549 5.88 3.09 -30.06
C GLU A 549 4.56 3.85 -29.81
N TYR A 550 4.72 5.12 -29.44
CA TYR A 550 3.64 6.08 -29.44
C TYR A 550 3.16 6.10 -30.87
N SER A 551 1.89 5.74 -31.07
CA SER A 551 1.17 6.13 -32.27
C SER A 551 1.56 7.58 -32.58
N PRO A 552 2.06 7.90 -33.80
CA PRO A 552 2.57 9.24 -34.16
C PRO A 552 1.55 10.39 -34.05
N THR A 553 0.38 10.12 -33.47
CA THR A 553 -0.78 11.00 -33.39
C THR A 553 -1.14 11.40 -31.96
N ALA A 554 -0.46 10.91 -30.93
CA ALA A 554 -0.59 11.46 -29.58
C ALA A 554 0.17 12.80 -29.52
N ASN A 555 -0.53 13.89 -29.86
CA ASN A 555 -0.03 15.25 -29.71
C ASN A 555 0.29 15.51 -28.23
N ILE A 556 1.54 15.29 -27.83
CA ILE A 556 2.10 15.87 -26.60
C ILE A 556 2.12 17.38 -26.83
N ASP A 557 1.37 18.11 -26.03
CA ASP A 557 1.35 19.58 -26.07
C ASP A 557 2.64 20.13 -25.43
N ILE A 558 3.71 20.14 -26.23
CA ILE A 558 5.01 20.72 -25.87
C ILE A 558 4.87 22.19 -25.49
N GLU A 559 3.87 22.88 -26.05
CA GLU A 559 3.63 24.28 -25.72
C GLU A 559 3.12 24.40 -24.28
N ALA A 560 2.20 23.55 -23.84
CA ALA A 560 1.77 23.50 -22.44
C ALA A 560 2.93 23.21 -21.47
N LEU A 561 3.84 22.28 -21.80
CA LEU A 561 5.01 21.94 -20.99
C LEU A 561 6.01 23.10 -20.89
N LEU A 562 6.30 23.76 -22.00
CA LEU A 562 7.19 24.92 -22.02
C LEU A 562 6.55 26.15 -21.37
N ILE A 563 5.22 26.31 -21.47
CA ILE A 563 4.46 27.33 -20.74
C ILE A 563 4.55 27.09 -19.23
N GLU A 564 4.44 25.84 -18.77
CA GLU A 564 4.57 25.50 -17.36
C GLU A 564 5.97 25.82 -16.83
N ARG A 565 7.02 25.38 -17.53
CA ARG A 565 8.40 25.78 -17.19
C ARG A 565 8.60 27.30 -17.23
N ALA A 566 7.97 27.99 -18.18
CA ALA A 566 8.10 29.44 -18.29
C ALA A 566 7.38 30.19 -17.17
N LYS A 567 6.35 29.59 -16.54
CA LYS A 567 5.70 30.13 -15.34
C LYS A 567 6.58 30.02 -14.10
N GLU A 568 7.48 29.04 -14.06
CA GLU A 568 8.43 28.83 -12.97
C GLU A 568 9.72 29.65 -13.14
N ALA A 569 9.97 30.20 -14.34
CA ALA A 569 11.11 31.06 -14.61
C ALA A 569 10.96 32.43 -13.92
N SER A 570 11.97 32.84 -13.14
CA SER A 570 11.99 34.09 -12.38
C SER A 570 12.08 35.37 -13.23
N ILE A 571 12.31 35.25 -14.54
CA ILE A 571 12.41 36.34 -15.52
C ILE A 571 11.55 35.98 -16.73
N LYS A 572 10.83 36.96 -17.30
CA LYS A 572 10.04 36.76 -18.52
C LYS A 572 10.97 36.50 -19.71
N LEU A 573 11.04 35.24 -20.14
CA LEU A 573 11.87 34.77 -21.26
C LEU A 573 11.05 34.75 -22.56
N ASN A 574 11.60 35.25 -23.68
CA ASN A 574 10.94 35.16 -24.99
C ASN A 574 11.26 33.82 -25.68
N TRP A 575 11.02 32.72 -24.98
CA TRP A 575 11.42 31.38 -25.41
C TRP A 575 10.67 30.89 -26.65
N GLN A 576 9.53 31.49 -27.00
CA GLN A 576 8.73 31.13 -28.18
C GLN A 576 9.40 31.55 -29.49
N GLU A 577 10.27 32.57 -29.45
CA GLU A 577 10.89 33.14 -30.65
C GLU A 577 12.43 33.20 -30.57
N SER A 578 13.00 33.07 -29.36
CA SER A 578 14.44 33.20 -29.11
C SER A 578 15.05 31.88 -28.67
N ILE A 579 15.95 31.33 -29.49
CA ILE A 579 16.75 30.15 -29.12
C ILE A 579 17.54 30.36 -27.82
N VAL A 580 18.03 31.58 -27.58
CA VAL A 580 18.80 31.90 -26.37
C VAL A 580 17.94 31.73 -25.12
N ASP A 581 16.72 32.24 -25.16
CA ASP A 581 15.81 32.20 -24.03
C ASP A 581 15.17 30.81 -23.89
N LEU A 582 14.94 30.11 -25.00
CA LEU A 582 14.54 28.70 -24.98
C LEU A 582 15.61 27.83 -24.33
N MET A 583 16.89 28.00 -24.68
CA MET A 583 17.99 27.26 -24.06
C MET A 583 18.10 27.56 -22.57
N LYS A 584 17.97 28.82 -22.15
CA LYS A 584 17.95 29.19 -20.73
C LYS A 584 16.76 28.56 -19.99
N LEU A 585 15.59 28.55 -20.60
CA LEU A 585 14.39 27.94 -20.03
C LEU A 585 14.57 26.43 -19.81
N LEU A 586 15.37 25.79 -20.66
CA LEU A 586 15.71 24.36 -20.58
C LEU A 586 16.95 24.08 -19.72
N GLY A 587 17.56 25.11 -19.10
CA GLY A 587 18.76 24.97 -18.29
C GLY A 587 20.06 24.73 -19.08
N LEU A 588 20.08 25.07 -20.37
CA LEU A 588 21.22 24.88 -21.28
C LEU A 588 22.08 26.15 -21.43
N ASP A 589 23.37 25.95 -21.76
CA ASP A 589 24.26 27.08 -22.10
C ASP A 589 23.84 27.70 -23.44
N SER A 590 23.40 28.95 -23.38
CA SER A 590 22.92 29.73 -24.53
C SER A 590 24.01 30.54 -25.23
N SER A 591 25.29 30.34 -24.87
CA SER A 591 26.43 31.06 -25.42
C SER A 591 26.54 30.91 -26.95
N LEU A 592 27.10 31.93 -27.61
CA LEU A 592 27.28 31.90 -29.06
C LEU A 592 28.19 30.74 -29.50
N GLY A 593 29.16 30.34 -28.67
CA GLY A 593 30.02 29.19 -28.93
C GLY A 593 29.24 27.88 -29.00
N VAL A 594 28.34 27.64 -28.04
CA VAL A 594 27.48 26.44 -28.03
C VAL A 594 26.51 26.44 -29.21
N ARG A 595 25.85 27.57 -29.49
CA ARG A 595 24.92 27.65 -30.62
C ARG A 595 25.58 27.39 -31.98
N LYS A 596 26.84 27.79 -32.17
CA LYS A 596 27.60 27.45 -33.39
C LYS A 596 27.88 25.96 -33.50
N ARG A 597 28.22 25.30 -32.39
CA ARG A 597 28.44 23.83 -32.37
C ARG A 597 27.15 23.09 -32.69
N LEU A 598 26.04 23.44 -32.04
CA LEU A 598 24.72 22.85 -32.33
C LEU A 598 24.31 23.09 -33.80
N ALA A 599 24.58 24.28 -34.35
CA ALA A 599 24.29 24.56 -35.76
C ALA A 599 25.11 23.68 -36.70
N GLN A 600 26.39 23.44 -36.40
CA GLN A 600 27.24 22.54 -37.19
C GLN A 600 26.81 21.08 -37.06
N GLU A 601 26.55 20.61 -35.85
CA GLU A 601 26.14 19.23 -35.56
C GLU A 601 24.77 18.90 -36.14
N TRP A 602 23.86 19.86 -36.20
CA TRP A 602 22.53 19.66 -36.77
C TRP A 602 22.45 19.97 -38.28
N GLY A 603 23.57 20.33 -38.92
CA GLY A 603 23.66 20.48 -40.37
C GLY A 603 23.18 21.83 -40.92
N TYR A 604 23.38 22.94 -40.20
CA TYR A 604 23.12 24.28 -40.71
C TYR A 604 24.19 24.71 -41.72
N GLU A 605 23.80 25.01 -42.96
CA GLU A 605 24.70 25.36 -44.06
C GLU A 605 24.97 26.88 -44.19
N GLY A 606 24.37 27.70 -43.33
CA GLY A 606 24.50 29.17 -43.36
C GLY A 606 25.68 29.72 -42.54
N THR A 607 25.78 31.04 -42.44
CA THR A 607 26.88 31.70 -41.73
C THR A 607 26.81 31.51 -40.20
N LEU A 608 27.87 30.95 -39.62
CA LEU A 608 27.99 30.67 -38.18
C LEU A 608 28.50 31.87 -37.38
N ASN A 609 27.87 33.03 -37.51
CA ASN A 609 28.23 34.26 -36.81
C ASN A 609 27.19 34.70 -35.76
N GLY A 610 26.16 33.89 -35.52
CA GLY A 610 25.05 34.27 -34.65
C GLY A 610 23.94 35.05 -35.35
N SER A 611 23.88 34.97 -36.69
CA SER A 611 22.87 35.63 -37.50
C SER A 611 21.45 35.30 -37.06
N LYS A 612 20.51 36.17 -37.42
CA LYS A 612 19.09 35.99 -37.13
C LYS A 612 18.57 34.70 -37.76
N GLU A 613 19.04 34.39 -38.96
CA GLU A 613 18.70 33.20 -39.73
C GLU A 613 19.16 31.93 -39.01
N MET A 614 20.38 31.91 -38.47
CA MET A 614 20.92 30.78 -37.70
C MET A 614 20.11 30.55 -36.42
N ASN A 615 19.74 31.62 -35.72
CA ASN A 615 19.03 31.53 -34.44
C ASN A 615 17.58 31.06 -34.59
N ILE A 616 16.88 31.52 -35.63
CA ILE A 616 15.53 31.04 -35.96
C ILE A 616 15.58 29.57 -36.35
N TRP A 617 16.55 29.17 -37.18
CA TRP A 617 16.70 27.78 -37.58
C TRP A 617 17.00 26.86 -36.39
N LEU A 618 17.93 27.26 -35.51
CA LEU A 618 18.25 26.52 -34.29
C LEU A 618 17.05 26.40 -33.34
N HIS A 619 16.27 27.48 -33.19
CA HIS A 619 15.05 27.47 -32.38
C HIS A 619 14.06 26.41 -32.88
N GLN A 620 13.81 26.38 -34.18
CA GLN A 620 12.91 25.41 -34.80
C GLN A 620 13.43 23.97 -34.66
N GLN A 621 14.73 23.73 -34.84
CA GLN A 621 15.32 22.40 -34.67
C GLN A 621 15.28 21.94 -33.21
N MET A 622 15.53 22.83 -32.25
CA MET A 622 15.45 22.55 -30.82
C MET A 622 14.03 22.13 -30.44
N ILE A 623 13.00 22.88 -30.85
CA ILE A 623 11.59 22.52 -30.60
C ILE A 623 11.23 21.18 -31.25
N LYS A 624 11.67 20.95 -32.49
CA LYS A 624 11.43 19.70 -33.20
C LYS A 624 12.03 18.50 -32.45
N ARG A 625 13.28 18.62 -32.00
CA ARG A 625 13.98 17.55 -31.27
C ARG A 625 13.39 17.28 -29.89
N ILE A 626 12.94 18.32 -29.19
CA ILE A 626 12.19 18.16 -27.91
C ILE A 626 10.86 17.42 -28.14
N ARG A 627 10.21 17.64 -29.29
CA ARG A 627 8.99 16.91 -29.64
C ARG A 627 9.30 15.43 -29.94
N GLU A 628 10.36 15.17 -30.69
CA GLU A 628 10.82 13.82 -31.03
C GLU A 628 11.30 13.03 -29.80
N SER A 629 11.80 13.70 -28.76
CA SER A 629 12.19 13.11 -27.47
C SER A 629 11.04 13.00 -26.45
N GLY A 630 9.80 13.30 -26.84
CA GLY A 630 8.63 13.21 -25.96
C GLY A 630 8.59 14.26 -24.85
N GLY A 631 9.13 15.47 -25.09
CA GLY A 631 9.12 16.59 -24.13
C GLY A 631 10.35 16.70 -23.23
N LYS A 632 11.35 15.83 -23.42
CA LYS A 632 12.62 15.86 -22.68
C LYS A 632 13.69 16.66 -23.43
N VAL A 633 14.66 17.23 -22.73
CA VAL A 633 15.86 17.78 -23.39
C VAL A 633 16.66 16.58 -23.94
N PRO A 634 16.89 16.48 -25.25
CA PRO A 634 17.64 15.37 -25.84
C PRO A 634 19.08 15.29 -25.29
N ASN A 635 19.61 14.07 -25.17
CA ASN A 635 20.95 13.82 -24.60
C ASN A 635 22.11 14.19 -25.55
N ASP A 636 21.81 14.52 -26.81
CA ASP A 636 22.76 14.94 -27.85
C ASP A 636 22.91 16.48 -27.92
N ILE A 637 22.53 17.22 -26.86
CA ILE A 637 22.55 18.70 -26.78
C ILE A 637 23.47 19.20 -25.66
#